data_AF-A0A0B6Y5I9-F1
#
_entry.id   AF-A0A0B6Y5I9-F1
#
_cell.length_a   1.000
_cell.length_b   1.000
_cell.length_c   1.000
_cell.angle_alpha   90.00
_cell.angle_beta   90.00
_cell.angle_gamma   90.00
#
_symmetry.space_group_name_H-M   'P 1'
#
loop_
_entity.id
_entity.type
_entity.pdbx_description
1 polymer ?
#
loop_
_entity_poly.entity_id
_entity_poly.type
_entity_poly.pdbx_seq_one_letter_code
_entity_poly.pdbx_strand_id
1 'polypeptide(L)' 'SQSAQKAKRKESEEKVLILGAGYVSGPVVEYLSRDKKTEIVVASQFHDELNNTRLLSPNVDTILMDL' A
#
# COMPACT_ATOMS: atom_id res chain seq x y z
N SER A 1 37.10 -16.67 -11.75
CA SER A 1 37.21 -15.75 -10.60
C SER A 1 35.85 -15.12 -10.37
N GLN A 2 35.25 -15.37 -9.21
CA GLN A 2 33.95 -14.85 -8.77
C GLN A 2 34.03 -13.35 -8.43
N SER A 3 34.23 -12.47 -9.41
CA SER A 3 34.42 -11.04 -9.14
C SER A 3 33.56 -10.16 -10.02
N ALA A 4 32.24 -10.35 -9.93
CA ALA A 4 31.21 -9.32 -10.13
C ALA A 4 29.81 -9.96 -10.11
N GLN A 5 29.44 -10.67 -9.04
CA GLN A 5 28.04 -10.67 -8.64
C GLN A 5 27.75 -9.24 -8.16
N LYS A 6 27.55 -8.32 -9.11
CA LYS A 6 26.95 -7.01 -8.88
C LYS A 6 25.70 -7.33 -8.09
N ALA A 7 25.67 -6.99 -6.80
CA ALA A 7 24.57 -7.32 -5.90
C ALA A 7 23.29 -6.92 -6.63
N LYS A 8 22.58 -7.93 -7.17
CA LYS A 8 21.28 -7.74 -7.78
C LYS A 8 20.47 -7.24 -6.60
N ARG A 9 20.22 -5.93 -6.51
CA ARG A 9 19.27 -5.39 -5.53
C ARG A 9 18.06 -6.27 -5.75
N LYS A 10 17.77 -7.13 -4.78
CA LYS A 10 16.51 -7.87 -4.76
C LYS A 10 15.50 -6.74 -4.86
N GLU A 11 14.71 -6.71 -5.92
CA GLU A 11 13.62 -5.74 -6.03
C GLU A 11 12.78 -5.99 -4.78
N SER A 12 12.99 -5.16 -3.77
CA SER A 12 12.39 -5.35 -2.45
C SER A 12 10.94 -5.00 -2.61
N GLU A 13 10.07 -5.86 -2.09
CA GLU A 13 8.66 -5.53 -1.93
C GLU A 13 8.59 -4.31 -1.00
N GLU A 14 8.19 -3.17 -1.55
CA GLU A 14 8.02 -1.94 -0.78
C GLU A 14 6.71 -2.05 0.01
N LYS A 15 6.74 -1.74 1.32
CA LYS A 15 5.56 -1.78 2.18
C LYS A 15 5.17 -0.37 2.57
N VAL A 16 3.94 0.02 2.28
CA VAL A 16 3.43 1.38 2.51
C VAL A 16 2.22 1.32 3.45
N LEU A 17 2.28 2.12 4.52
CA LEU A 17 1.15 2.40 5.40
C LEU A 17 0.61 3.81 5.10
N ILE A 18 -0.66 3.89 4.72
CA ILE A 18 -1.39 5.14 4.51
C ILE A 18 -2.27 5.39 5.72
N LEU A 19 -2.11 6.56 6.36
CA LEU A 19 -2.95 6.99 7.47
C LEU A 19 -4.02 7.96 6.96
N GLY A 20 -5.28 7.55 7.05
CA GLY A 20 -6.46 8.24 6.52
C GLY A 20 -7.02 7.57 5.27
N ALA A 21 -8.35 7.54 5.16
CA ALA A 21 -9.07 6.90 4.05
C ALA A 21 -10.03 7.87 3.32
N GLY A 22 -9.85 9.18 3.52
CA GLY A 22 -10.67 10.23 2.91
C GLY A 22 -10.33 10.51 1.44
N TYR A 23 -10.85 11.62 0.91
CA TYR A 23 -10.84 11.95 -0.53
C TYR A 23 -9.52 11.73 -1.28
N VAL A 24 -8.37 12.01 -0.66
CA VAL A 24 -7.05 11.94 -1.31
C VAL A 24 -6.42 10.54 -1.22
N SER A 25 -6.88 9.66 -0.32
CA SER A 25 -6.30 8.32 -0.18
C SER A 25 -6.50 7.48 -1.45
N GLY A 26 -7.66 7.62 -2.11
CA GLY A 26 -8.00 6.88 -3.33
C GLY A 26 -6.98 7.05 -4.47
N PRO A 27 -6.70 8.29 -4.93
CA PRO A 27 -5.67 8.53 -5.95
C PRO A 27 -4.27 8.05 -5.55
N VAL A 28 -3.92 8.13 -4.26
CA VAL A 28 -2.62 7.64 -3.76
C VAL A 28 -2.55 6.12 -3.85
N VAL A 29 -3.60 5.43 -3.39
CA VAL A 29 -3.75 3.98 -3.49
C VAL A 29 -3.69 3.53 -4.95
N GLU A 30 -4.42 4.22 -5.84
CA GLU A 30 -4.42 3.93 -7.28
C GLU A 30 -3.01 4.05 -7.87
N TYR A 31 -2.30 5.14 -7.54
CA TYR A 31 -0.95 5.37 -8.05
C TYR A 31 0.04 4.33 -7.56
N LEU A 32 0.07 4.05 -6.26
CA LEU A 32 0.98 3.06 -5.66
C LEU A 32 0.71 1.64 -6.15
N SER A 33 -0.57 1.31 -6.39
CA SER A 33 -0.98 -0.01 -6.91
C SER A 33 -0.52 -0.29 -8.35
N ARG A 34 0.02 0.72 -9.07
CA ARG A 34 0.60 0.53 -10.41
C ARG A 34 1.87 -0.31 -10.35
N ASP A 35 2.61 -0.25 -9.24
CA ASP A 35 3.70 -1.18 -8.98
C ASP A 35 3.19 -2.38 -8.17
N LYS A 36 3.20 -3.56 -8.80
CA LYS A 36 2.74 -4.81 -8.17
C LYS A 36 3.65 -5.31 -7.05
N LYS A 37 4.82 -4.69 -6.84
CA LYS A 37 5.73 -5.00 -5.74
C LYS A 37 5.45 -4.17 -4.50
N THR A 38 4.52 -3.22 -4.58
CA THR A 38 4.12 -2.40 -3.45
C THR A 38 2.97 -3.05 -2.70
N GLU A 39 3.22 -3.46 -1.47
CA GLU A 39 2.18 -3.84 -0.52
C GLU A 39 1.64 -2.58 0.15
N ILE A 40 0.32 -2.39 0.11
CA ILE A 40 -0.34 -1.19 0.63
C ILE A 40 -1.29 -1.60 1.75
N VAL A 41 -1.16 -0.91 2.88
CA VAL A 41 -2.09 -0.97 4.00
C VAL A 41 -2.67 0.42 4.23
N VAL A 42 -4.00 0.55 4.24
CA VAL A 42 -4.70 1.79 4.57
C VAL A 42 -5.28 1.67 5.96
N ALA A 43 -4.91 2.58 6.86
CA ALA A 43 -5.40 2.62 8.22
C ALA A 43 -6.15 3.93 8.48
N SER A 44 -7.34 3.87 9.09
CA SER A 44 -8.16 5.04 9.43
C SER A 44 -9.01 4.74 10.66
N GLN A 45 -9.44 5.77 11.39
CA GLN A 45 -10.47 5.63 12.42
C GLN A 45 -11.89 5.58 11.83
N PHE A 46 -12.07 5.98 10.58
CA PHE A 46 -13.38 6.06 9.93
C PHE A 46 -13.69 4.76 9.18
N HIS A 47 -14.56 3.95 9.75
CA HIS A 47 -14.95 2.64 9.21
C HIS A 47 -15.53 2.72 7.79
N ASP A 48 -16.39 3.69 7.51
CA ASP A 48 -17.06 3.81 6.21
C ASP A 48 -16.07 4.16 5.08
N GLU A 49 -15.07 4.99 5.37
CA GLU A 49 -14.00 5.33 4.43
C GLU A 49 -13.13 4.11 4.11
N LEU A 50 -12.81 3.28 5.11
CA LEU A 50 -12.08 2.02 4.91
C LEU A 50 -12.88 1.02 4.10
N ASN A 51 -14.19 0.92 4.34
CA ASN A 51 -15.06 0.05 3.55
C ASN A 51 -15.09 0.48 2.09
N ASN A 52 -15.22 1.78 1.83
CA ASN A 52 -15.15 2.30 0.46
C ASN A 52 -13.81 1.97 -0.20
N THR A 53 -12.70 2.15 0.53
CA THR A 53 -11.35 1.79 0.04
C THR A 53 -11.26 0.30 -0.31
N ARG A 54 -11.75 -0.59 0.56
CA ARG A 54 -11.74 -2.05 0.31
C ARG A 54 -12.57 -2.45 -0.91
N LEU A 55 -13.71 -1.78 -1.15
CA LEU A 55 -14.55 -2.03 -2.32
C LEU A 55 -13.90 -1.57 -3.63
N LEU A 56 -13.20 -0.44 -3.59
CA LEU A 56 -12.54 0.15 -4.77
C LEU A 56 -11.18 -0.46 -5.07
N SER A 57 -10.50 -1.03 -4.07
CA SER A 57 -9.13 -1.54 -4.19
C SER A 57 -8.98 -2.85 -3.41
N PRO A 58 -9.47 -3.97 -3.95
CA PRO A 58 -9.48 -5.26 -3.24
C PRO A 58 -8.09 -5.86 -3.01
N ASN A 59 -7.06 -5.32 -3.66
CA ASN A 59 -5.65 -5.70 -3.50
C ASN A 59 -4.92 -4.91 -2.37
N VAL A 60 -5.67 -4.14 -1.58
CA VAL A 60 -5.15 -3.28 -0.51
C VAL A 60 -5.74 -3.72 0.81
N ASP A 61 -4.87 -3.89 1.80
CA ASP A 61 -5.31 -4.25 3.15
C ASP A 61 -5.81 -3.00 3.88
N THR A 62 -6.80 -3.19 4.75
CA THR A 62 -7.41 -2.11 5.54
C THR A 62 -7.37 -2.42 7.03
N ILE A 63 -7.03 -1.42 7.85
CA ILE A 63 -6.99 -1.52 9.32
C ILE A 63 -7.84 -0.41 9.93
N LEU A 64 -8.83 -0.78 10.75
CA LEU A 64 -9.52 0.17 11.61
C LEU A 64 -8.60 0.53 12.78
N MET A 65 -8.27 1.81 12.93
CA MET A 65 -7.48 2.31 14.04
C MET A 65 -8.39 2.70 15.19
N ASP A 66 -7.98 2.32 16.41
CA ASP A 66 -8.53 2.81 17.66
C ASP A 66 -7.65 3.99 18.10
N LEU A 67 -8.20 5.21 18.06
CA LEU A 67 -7.52 6.48 18.35
C LEU A 67 -8.23 7.23 19.48
#